data_AF-A0A833X6Y9-F1
#
_entry.id   AF-A0A833X6Y9-F1
#
_cell.length_a   1.000
_cell.length_b   1.000
_cell.length_c   1.000
_cell.angle_alpha   90.00
_cell.angle_beta   90.00
_cell.angle_gamma   90.00
#
_symmetry.space_group_name_H-M   'P 1'
#
loop_
_entity.id
_entity.type
_entity.pdbx_description
1 polymer ?
#
loop_
_entity_poly.entity_id
_entity_poly.type
_entity_poly.pdbx_seq_one_letter_code
_entity_poly.pdbx_strand_id
1 'polypeptide(L)'
;MGYGSISMIYAYVLIFDFLRCLGHCNVEVVPHQIFQTIPVLRYLIYTPTYHSLHHQDMGTNFCLFMPLFDAFWKTLNGKSWELHKKISSNLGKSARVPDFVFLAHVVDVSAALHAPFVFRSFAAMPFSTNLLLIPLWPITLSVLLMMWAWSKTFVSSFYQLRGRLHQTWAVPRCGFQYFLPFAREGINKHIEQAILRADKLGVKVISLAALNKVCTYLIA
;
A
#
# COMPACT_ATOMS: atom_id res chain seq x y z
N MET A 1 20.09 18.03 -36.92
CA MET A 1 18.80 18.01 -36.20
C MET A 1 18.06 16.72 -36.59
N GLY A 2 17.70 15.74 -35.77
CA GLY A 2 18.09 15.31 -34.43
C GLY A 2 17.72 13.82 -34.35
N TYR A 3 18.69 12.93 -34.18
CA TYR A 3 18.52 11.47 -34.21
C TYR A 3 17.99 10.91 -32.86
N GLY A 4 16.91 11.49 -32.34
CA GLY A 4 16.30 11.03 -31.11
C GLY A 4 15.65 9.67 -31.29
N SER A 5 16.09 8.65 -30.56
CA SER A 5 15.45 7.33 -30.57
C SER A 5 14.04 7.43 -29.99
N ILE A 6 13.03 6.96 -30.73
CA ILE A 6 11.65 6.84 -30.25
C ILE A 6 11.60 6.03 -28.94
N SER A 7 12.43 4.99 -28.83
CA SER A 7 12.56 4.19 -27.61
C SER A 7 13.04 5.03 -26.42
N MET A 8 13.97 5.97 -26.64
CA MET A 8 14.45 6.88 -25.59
C MET A 8 13.36 7.82 -25.09
N ILE A 9 12.46 8.29 -25.96
CA ILE A 9 11.32 9.13 -25.58
C ILE A 9 10.37 8.34 -24.66
N TYR A 10 10.00 7.12 -25.05
CA TYR A 10 9.13 6.29 -24.21
C TYR A 10 9.81 5.89 -22.90
N ALA A 11 11.09 5.51 -22.94
CA ALA A 11 11.85 5.19 -21.74
C ALA A 11 11.90 6.39 -20.78
N TYR A 12 12.13 7.61 -21.29
CA TYR A 12 12.11 8.83 -20.48
C TYR A 12 10.77 9.03 -19.79
N VAL A 13 9.65 8.97 -20.52
CA VAL A 13 8.32 9.16 -19.95
C VAL A 13 8.01 8.09 -18.91
N LEU A 14 8.28 6.82 -19.20
CA LEU A 14 8.00 5.72 -18.28
C LEU A 14 8.87 5.77 -17.01
N ILE A 15 10.16 6.07 -17.13
CA ILE A 15 11.06 6.21 -15.97
C ILE A 15 10.64 7.42 -15.13
N PHE A 16 10.33 8.54 -15.77
CA PHE A 16 9.88 9.75 -15.07
C PHE A 16 8.61 9.47 -14.28
N ASP A 17 7.62 8.82 -14.89
CA ASP A 17 6.35 8.51 -14.25
C ASP A 17 6.52 7.48 -13.12
N PHE A 18 7.35 6.46 -13.34
CA PHE A 18 7.73 5.49 -12.31
C PHE A 18 8.39 6.17 -11.11
N LEU A 19 9.39 7.02 -11.34
CA LEU A 19 10.09 7.74 -10.28
C LEU A 19 9.10 8.63 -9.53
N ARG A 20 8.27 9.41 -10.23
CA ARG A 20 7.24 10.24 -9.59
C ARG A 20 6.28 9.41 -8.73
N CYS A 21 5.85 8.25 -9.21
CA CYS A 21 5.01 7.33 -8.45
C CYS A 21 5.74 6.78 -7.22
N LEU A 22 7.03 6.47 -7.32
CA LEU A 22 7.89 6.06 -6.21
C LEU A 22 7.95 7.16 -5.15
N GLY A 23 8.20 8.43 -5.52
CA GLY A 23 8.24 9.53 -4.54
C GLY A 23 6.95 9.70 -3.74
N HIS A 24 5.80 9.43 -4.36
CA HIS A 24 4.47 9.52 -3.73
C HIS A 24 3.93 8.16 -3.24
N CYS A 25 4.74 7.11 -3.19
CA CYS A 25 4.32 5.87 -2.57
C CYS A 25 4.52 5.98 -1.05
N ASN A 26 3.59 5.41 -0.27
CA ASN A 26 3.67 5.43 1.19
C ASN A 26 4.51 4.24 1.72
N VAL A 27 5.39 3.68 0.89
CA VAL A 27 6.12 2.43 1.15
C VAL A 27 7.57 2.63 0.76
N GLU A 28 8.48 2.42 1.70
CA GLU A 28 9.92 2.43 1.41
C GLU A 28 10.29 1.17 0.62
N VAL A 29 10.34 1.31 -0.71
CA VAL A 29 10.70 0.20 -1.63
C VAL A 29 12.21 -0.05 -1.62
N VAL A 30 13.03 0.99 -1.46
CA VAL A 30 14.49 0.88 -1.44
C VAL A 30 14.95 0.51 -0.03
N PRO A 31 15.60 -0.66 0.18
CA PRO A 31 16.12 -1.03 1.49
C PRO A 31 17.29 -0.14 1.90
N HIS A 32 17.31 0.29 3.16
CA HIS A 32 18.39 1.16 3.67
C HIS A 32 19.79 0.51 3.59
N GLN A 33 19.86 -0.81 3.55
CA GLN A 33 21.11 -1.57 3.42
C GLN A 33 21.84 -1.24 2.13
N ILE A 34 21.10 -1.01 1.03
CA ILE A 34 21.69 -0.68 -0.28
C ILE A 34 22.56 0.57 -0.17
N PHE A 35 22.06 1.60 0.49
CA PHE A 35 22.76 2.85 0.69
C PHE A 35 23.83 2.78 1.80
N GLN A 36 23.79 1.78 2.68
CA GLN A 36 24.90 1.50 3.59
C GLN A 36 26.06 0.83 2.85
N THR A 37 25.76 -0.11 1.95
CA THR A 37 26.76 -0.81 1.14
C THR A 37 27.34 0.11 0.06
N ILE A 38 26.51 0.94 -0.57
CA ILE A 38 26.92 1.88 -1.63
C ILE A 38 26.44 3.29 -1.28
N PRO A 39 27.18 4.05 -0.46
CA PRO A 39 26.76 5.37 0.03
C PRO A 39 26.49 6.40 -1.06
N VAL A 40 27.16 6.29 -2.21
CA VAL A 40 26.98 7.21 -3.35
C VAL A 40 25.56 7.12 -3.93
N LEU A 41 24.94 5.94 -3.89
CA LEU A 41 23.64 5.69 -4.52
C LEU A 41 22.52 6.52 -3.90
N ARG A 42 22.64 6.91 -2.62
CA ARG A 42 21.65 7.76 -1.93
C ARG A 42 21.55 9.18 -2.52
N TYR A 43 22.54 9.60 -3.30
CA TYR A 43 22.53 10.87 -4.01
C TYR A 43 22.04 10.74 -5.46
N LEU A 44 22.02 9.53 -6.01
CA LEU A 44 21.59 9.26 -7.38
C LEU A 44 20.09 8.91 -7.45
N ILE A 45 19.56 8.24 -6.43
CA ILE A 45 18.17 7.79 -6.39
C ILE A 45 17.52 8.31 -5.11
N TYR A 46 16.48 9.12 -5.27
CA TYR A 46 15.66 9.57 -4.15
C TYR A 46 14.72 8.48 -3.62
N THR A 47 14.22 8.68 -2.41
CA THR A 47 13.29 7.79 -1.72
C THR A 47 11.96 8.48 -1.45
N PRO A 48 10.88 7.71 -1.19
CA PRO A 48 9.61 8.29 -0.75
C PRO A 48 9.77 9.14 0.53
N THR A 49 10.65 8.75 1.44
CA THR A 49 11.02 9.54 2.63
C THR A 49 11.60 10.90 2.25
N TYR A 50 12.57 10.94 1.33
CA TYR A 50 13.18 12.20 0.89
C TYR A 50 12.11 13.14 0.30
N HIS A 51 11.21 12.61 -0.54
CA HIS A 51 10.12 13.39 -1.16
C HIS A 51 9.08 13.85 -0.14
N SER A 52 8.73 12.98 0.81
CA SER A 52 7.77 13.31 1.88
C SER A 52 8.32 14.41 2.78
N LEU A 53 9.62 14.44 3.03
CA LEU A 53 10.27 15.51 3.80
C LEU A 53 10.23 16.86 3.07
N HIS A 54 10.34 16.87 1.74
CA HIS A 54 10.12 18.11 0.98
C HIS A 54 8.72 18.69 1.23
N HIS A 55 7.67 17.86 1.26
CA HIS A 55 6.30 18.31 1.56
C HIS A 55 6.10 18.75 3.02
N GLN A 56 6.93 18.27 3.95
CA GLN A 56 6.88 18.69 5.37
C GLN A 56 7.72 19.95 5.63
N ASP A 57 8.83 20.10 4.92
CA ASP A 57 9.80 21.18 5.04
C ASP A 57 10.19 21.65 3.64
N MET A 58 9.33 22.50 3.07
CA MET A 58 9.42 23.00 1.69
C MET A 58 10.70 23.80 1.40
N GLY A 59 11.50 24.13 2.43
CA GLY A 59 12.81 24.77 2.28
C GLY A 59 13.95 23.80 1.97
N THR A 60 13.66 22.50 1.78
CA THR A 60 14.66 21.45 1.57
C THR A 60 14.25 20.48 0.47
N ASN A 61 15.21 19.67 -0.02
CA ASN A 61 14.98 18.58 -0.97
C ASN A 61 14.25 19.03 -2.25
N PHE A 62 14.81 20.00 -2.97
CA PHE A 62 14.17 20.59 -4.16
C PHE A 62 14.28 19.69 -5.41
N CYS A 63 15.26 18.81 -5.46
CA CYS A 63 15.49 17.97 -6.64
C CYS A 63 14.48 16.84 -6.68
N LEU A 64 13.80 16.69 -7.82
CA LEU A 64 12.69 15.76 -7.95
C LEU A 64 13.10 14.30 -7.71
N PHE A 65 14.24 13.87 -8.30
CA PHE A 65 14.65 12.46 -8.30
C PHE A 65 16.10 12.19 -7.87
N MET A 66 16.96 13.21 -7.90
CA MET A 66 18.39 13.05 -7.70
C MET A 66 18.90 13.97 -6.59
N PRO A 67 19.05 13.48 -5.35
CA PRO A 67 19.47 14.27 -4.20
C PRO A 67 20.88 14.88 -4.29
N LEU A 68 21.70 14.48 -5.28
CA LEU A 68 23.06 14.98 -5.51
C LEU A 68 23.12 16.51 -5.58
N PHE A 69 22.21 17.13 -6.32
CA PHE A 69 22.23 18.58 -6.47
C PHE A 69 21.79 19.28 -5.18
N ASP A 70 20.85 18.73 -4.42
CA ASP A 70 20.56 19.28 -3.09
C ASP A 70 21.74 19.17 -2.13
N ALA A 71 22.53 18.10 -2.23
CA ALA A 71 23.74 17.95 -1.42
C ALA A 71 24.77 19.04 -1.79
N PHE A 72 24.96 19.29 -3.08
CA PHE A 72 25.92 20.29 -3.56
C PHE A 72 25.47 21.72 -3.23
N TRP A 73 24.18 22.05 -3.39
CA TRP A 73 23.61 23.36 -3.08
C TRP A 73 23.24 23.54 -1.59
N LYS A 74 23.54 22.55 -0.74
CA LYS A 74 23.26 22.54 0.71
C LYS A 74 21.77 22.70 1.06
N THR A 75 20.90 22.22 0.18
CA THR A 75 19.45 22.19 0.37
C THR A 75 18.93 20.79 0.75
N LEU A 76 19.83 19.81 0.91
CA LEU A 76 19.50 18.46 1.35
C LEU A 76 19.05 18.45 2.82
N ASN A 77 17.86 17.92 3.08
CA ASN A 77 17.35 17.76 4.44
C ASN A 77 18.19 16.72 5.19
N GLY A 78 18.83 17.15 6.29
CA GLY A 78 19.69 16.29 7.12
C GLY A 78 18.97 15.09 7.73
N LYS A 79 17.65 15.13 7.88
CA LYS A 79 16.84 14.03 8.44
C LYS A 79 16.58 12.92 7.42
N SER A 80 16.78 13.16 6.13
CA SER A 80 16.39 12.22 5.05
C SER A 80 16.97 10.83 5.25
N TRP A 81 18.26 10.75 5.58
CA TRP A 81 18.97 9.49 5.69
C TRP A 81 18.58 8.70 6.95
N GLU A 82 18.55 9.39 8.09
CA GLU A 82 18.20 8.79 9.37
C GLU A 82 16.74 8.32 9.38
N LEU A 83 15.82 9.14 8.88
CA LEU A 83 14.40 8.80 8.81
C LEU A 83 14.15 7.62 7.88
N HIS A 84 14.79 7.60 6.70
CA HIS A 84 14.68 6.48 5.77
C HIS A 84 15.18 5.18 6.41
N LYS A 85 16.36 5.22 7.05
CA LYS A 85 16.91 4.07 7.78
C LYS A 85 15.95 3.61 8.88
N LYS A 86 15.40 4.54 9.67
CA LYS A 86 14.46 4.25 10.75
C LYS A 86 13.18 3.59 10.25
N ILE A 87 12.57 4.11 9.18
CA ILE A 87 11.34 3.55 8.60
C ILE A 87 11.62 2.15 8.02
N SER A 88 12.71 2.01 7.26
CA SER A 88 13.12 0.74 6.67
C SER A 88 13.48 -0.32 7.73
N SER A 89 14.14 0.08 8.83
CA SER A 89 14.50 -0.85 9.92
C SER A 89 13.33 -1.20 10.84
N ASN A 90 12.35 -0.31 10.97
CA ASN A 90 11.18 -0.50 11.83
C ASN A 90 10.04 -1.24 11.15
N LEU A 91 10.25 -1.79 9.94
CA LEU A 91 9.29 -2.69 9.30
C LEU A 91 8.87 -3.77 10.30
N GLY A 92 7.61 -3.71 10.74
CA GLY A 92 7.02 -4.66 11.69
C GLY A 92 7.29 -4.45 13.18
N LYS A 93 8.07 -3.43 13.60
CA LYS A 93 8.51 -3.26 15.01
C LYS A 93 7.85 -2.12 15.79
N SER A 94 7.21 -1.15 15.13
CA SER A 94 6.61 0.02 15.81
C SER A 94 5.37 0.53 15.10
N ALA A 95 4.35 -0.33 14.96
CA ALA A 95 3.03 0.15 14.57
C ALA A 95 2.28 0.52 15.86
N ARG A 96 1.89 1.80 15.99
CA ARG A 96 0.90 2.24 16.98
C ARG A 96 -0.30 1.28 16.91
N VAL A 97 -0.75 0.79 18.07
CA VAL A 97 -1.96 -0.05 18.15
C VAL A 97 -3.15 0.75 17.60
N PRO A 98 -3.94 0.19 16.65
CA PRO A 98 -5.10 0.90 16.15
C PRO A 98 -6.18 0.99 17.23
N ASP A 99 -6.80 2.16 17.35
CA ASP A 99 -7.92 2.38 18.26
C ASP A 99 -9.21 1.71 17.73
N PHE A 100 -9.31 1.58 16.40
CA PHE A 100 -10.45 0.99 15.72
C PHE A 100 -10.00 0.14 14.52
N VAL A 101 -10.57 -1.05 14.38
CA VAL A 101 -10.38 -1.94 13.22
C VAL A 101 -11.71 -2.23 12.54
N PHE A 102 -11.78 -1.95 11.24
CA PHE A 102 -12.88 -2.39 10.38
C PHE A 102 -12.45 -3.60 9.56
N LEU A 103 -13.05 -4.76 9.80
CA LEU A 103 -12.76 -5.99 9.10
C LEU A 103 -13.65 -6.10 7.85
N ALA A 104 -13.06 -5.84 6.69
CA ALA A 104 -13.69 -5.85 5.37
C ALA A 104 -13.29 -7.08 4.54
N HIS A 105 -13.90 -7.24 3.37
CA HIS A 105 -13.56 -8.25 2.37
C HIS A 105 -13.70 -7.63 0.97
N VAL A 106 -13.15 -8.29 -0.05
CA VAL A 106 -13.24 -7.81 -1.43
C VAL A 106 -14.65 -8.10 -1.95
N VAL A 107 -15.32 -7.13 -2.59
CA VAL A 107 -16.67 -7.36 -3.13
C VAL A 107 -16.62 -8.34 -4.31
N ASP A 108 -15.87 -8.00 -5.35
CA ASP A 108 -15.67 -8.80 -6.56
C ASP A 108 -14.36 -8.43 -7.28
N VAL A 109 -14.11 -9.06 -8.43
CA VAL A 109 -12.91 -8.84 -9.27
C VAL A 109 -12.81 -7.39 -9.77
N SER A 110 -13.94 -6.76 -10.12
CA SER A 110 -13.96 -5.37 -10.58
C SER A 110 -13.65 -4.40 -9.46
N ALA A 111 -14.23 -4.62 -8.29
CA ALA A 111 -13.98 -3.81 -7.10
C ALA A 111 -12.51 -3.92 -6.64
N ALA A 112 -11.88 -5.08 -6.82
CA ALA A 112 -10.45 -5.26 -6.53
C ALA A 112 -9.56 -4.34 -7.39
N LEU A 113 -9.92 -4.12 -8.65
CA LEU A 113 -9.20 -3.21 -9.56
C LEU A 113 -9.38 -1.73 -9.19
N HIS A 114 -10.43 -1.39 -8.46
CA HIS A 114 -10.67 -0.04 -7.93
C HIS A 114 -10.01 0.20 -6.56
N ALA A 115 -9.26 -0.76 -6.02
CA ALA A 115 -8.53 -0.55 -4.77
C ALA A 115 -7.43 0.52 -4.95
N PRO A 116 -7.29 1.51 -4.04
CA PRO A 116 -6.33 2.62 -4.19
C PRO A 116 -4.87 2.20 -4.33
N PHE A 117 -4.49 1.03 -3.80
CA PHE A 117 -3.13 0.51 -3.92
C PHE A 117 -2.88 -0.30 -5.21
N VAL A 118 -3.93 -0.54 -6.01
CA VAL A 118 -3.84 -1.26 -7.30
C VAL A 118 -3.82 -0.25 -8.44
N PHE A 119 -4.87 0.58 -8.59
CA PHE A 119 -4.95 1.61 -9.62
C PHE A 119 -5.45 2.93 -9.04
N ARG A 120 -4.51 3.80 -8.62
CA ARG A 120 -4.83 5.13 -8.07
C ARG A 120 -5.70 5.98 -8.99
N SER A 121 -5.45 5.95 -10.31
CA SER A 121 -6.23 6.73 -11.27
C SER A 121 -7.70 6.31 -11.33
N PHE A 122 -7.97 5.01 -11.26
CA PHE A 122 -9.35 4.50 -11.23
C PHE A 122 -9.99 4.72 -9.86
N ALA A 123 -9.24 4.52 -8.78
CA ALA A 123 -9.73 4.75 -7.42
C ALA A 123 -10.08 6.23 -7.11
N ALA A 124 -9.54 7.18 -7.89
CA ALA A 124 -9.88 8.60 -7.78
C ALA A 124 -11.22 8.95 -8.46
N MET A 125 -11.76 8.05 -9.28
CA MET A 125 -13.03 8.23 -10.00
C MET A 125 -14.15 7.45 -9.29
N PRO A 126 -15.42 7.84 -9.48
CA PRO A 126 -16.54 7.03 -9.04
C PRO A 126 -16.45 5.61 -9.60
N PHE A 127 -16.81 4.62 -8.78
CA PHE A 127 -16.80 3.23 -9.20
C PHE A 127 -17.66 3.04 -10.46
N SER A 128 -17.06 2.46 -11.50
CA SER A 128 -17.72 2.19 -12.77
C SER A 128 -17.12 0.94 -13.41
N THR A 129 -17.97 0.12 -14.02
CA THR A 129 -17.58 -1.05 -14.81
C THR A 129 -17.03 -0.58 -16.15
N ASN A 130 -15.72 -0.32 -16.20
CA ASN A 130 -15.05 0.11 -17.41
C ASN A 130 -14.53 -1.10 -18.21
N LEU A 131 -14.92 -1.21 -19.47
CA LEU A 131 -14.48 -2.28 -20.39
C LEU A 131 -12.96 -2.31 -20.58
N LEU A 132 -12.27 -1.17 -20.44
CA LEU A 132 -10.81 -1.08 -20.51
C LEU A 132 -10.10 -1.91 -19.43
N LEU A 133 -10.79 -2.26 -18.35
CA LEU A 133 -10.24 -3.08 -17.27
C LEU A 133 -10.39 -4.59 -17.53
N ILE A 134 -11.20 -5.01 -18.51
CA ILE A 134 -11.40 -6.44 -18.83
C ILE A 134 -10.09 -7.18 -19.11
N PRO A 135 -9.12 -6.64 -19.88
CA PRO A 135 -7.86 -7.34 -20.10
C PRO A 135 -7.05 -7.62 -18.82
N LEU A 136 -7.29 -6.87 -17.74
CA LEU A 136 -6.63 -7.05 -16.45
C LEU A 136 -7.32 -8.10 -15.57
N TRP A 137 -8.57 -8.46 -15.86
CA TRP A 137 -9.33 -9.41 -15.05
C TRP A 137 -8.66 -10.77 -14.87
N PRO A 138 -8.07 -11.41 -15.90
CA PRO A 138 -7.41 -12.70 -15.71
C PRO A 138 -6.29 -12.61 -14.67
N ILE A 139 -5.50 -11.53 -14.73
CA ILE A 139 -4.40 -11.26 -13.78
C ILE A 139 -4.97 -11.03 -12.38
N THR A 140 -5.99 -10.19 -12.25
CA THR A 140 -6.65 -9.92 -10.96
C THR A 140 -7.25 -11.18 -10.36
N LEU A 141 -7.94 -12.00 -11.16
CA LEU A 141 -8.53 -13.26 -10.72
C LEU A 141 -7.44 -14.22 -10.23
N SER A 142 -6.34 -14.37 -10.97
CA SER A 142 -5.19 -15.15 -10.51
C SER A 142 -4.69 -14.66 -9.15
N VAL A 143 -4.51 -13.34 -8.97
CA VAL A 143 -4.09 -12.77 -7.68
C VAL A 143 -5.09 -13.07 -6.57
N LEU A 144 -6.39 -12.95 -6.82
CA LEU A 144 -7.43 -13.24 -5.83
C LEU A 144 -7.47 -14.73 -5.45
N LEU A 145 -7.21 -15.64 -6.40
CA LEU A 145 -7.08 -17.07 -6.13
C LEU A 145 -5.81 -17.38 -5.30
N MET A 146 -4.69 -16.73 -5.61
CA MET A 146 -3.46 -16.85 -4.81
C MET A 146 -3.70 -16.30 -3.38
N MET A 147 -4.42 -15.19 -3.25
CA MET A 147 -4.81 -14.64 -1.95
C MET A 147 -5.73 -15.60 -1.19
N TRP A 148 -6.64 -16.28 -1.89
CA TRP A 148 -7.50 -17.28 -1.27
C TRP A 148 -6.66 -18.42 -0.66
N ALA A 149 -5.72 -18.95 -1.43
CA ALA A 149 -4.89 -20.09 -1.04
C ALA A 149 -3.90 -19.77 0.09
N TRP A 150 -3.24 -18.61 0.06
CA TRP A 150 -2.05 -18.37 0.90
C TRP A 150 -2.12 -17.12 1.80
N SER A 151 -3.05 -16.20 1.55
CA SER A 151 -3.03 -14.92 2.26
C SER A 151 -3.70 -15.02 3.63
N LYS A 152 -3.21 -14.18 4.55
CA LYS A 152 -3.81 -13.96 5.88
C LYS A 152 -4.45 -12.58 5.91
N THR A 153 -5.26 -12.31 6.92
CA THR A 153 -5.84 -10.97 7.12
C THR A 153 -4.74 -9.91 7.21
N PHE A 154 -4.84 -8.89 6.36
CA PHE A 154 -3.82 -7.83 6.22
C PHE A 154 -4.45 -6.44 6.29
N VAL A 155 -3.62 -5.42 6.58
CA VAL A 155 -4.07 -4.02 6.61
C VAL A 155 -4.19 -3.51 5.17
N SER A 156 -5.40 -3.16 4.75
CA SER A 156 -5.68 -2.61 3.42
C SER A 156 -5.53 -1.09 3.39
N SER A 157 -6.01 -0.41 4.43
CA SER A 157 -5.88 1.03 4.57
C SER A 157 -5.84 1.45 6.03
N PHE A 158 -5.33 2.65 6.28
CA PHE A 158 -5.35 3.28 7.60
C PHE A 158 -5.49 4.79 7.46
N TYR A 159 -6.05 5.43 8.49
CA TYR A 159 -6.11 6.88 8.58
C TYR A 159 -6.14 7.31 10.04
N GLN A 160 -5.73 8.57 10.29
CA GLN A 160 -5.88 9.19 11.59
C GLN A 160 -7.04 10.18 11.55
N LEU A 161 -7.99 10.00 12.47
CA LEU A 161 -9.12 10.91 12.62
C LEU A 161 -9.21 11.36 14.07
N ARG A 162 -9.14 12.67 14.31
CA ARG A 162 -9.20 13.27 15.66
C ARG A 162 -8.21 12.62 16.64
N GLY A 163 -6.99 12.37 16.17
CA GLY A 163 -5.91 11.76 16.95
C GLY A 163 -6.04 10.24 17.18
N ARG A 164 -7.09 9.58 16.67
CA ARG A 164 -7.29 8.11 16.77
C ARG A 164 -6.84 7.42 15.50
N LEU A 165 -6.18 6.26 15.64
CA LEU A 165 -5.74 5.46 14.50
C LEU A 165 -6.82 4.46 14.11
N HIS A 166 -7.34 4.59 12.90
CA HIS A 166 -8.31 3.67 12.31
C HIS A 166 -7.62 2.82 11.24
N GLN A 167 -7.89 1.51 11.25
CA GLN A 167 -7.39 0.58 10.23
C GLN A 167 -8.54 -0.20 9.60
N THR A 168 -8.44 -0.43 8.30
CA THR A 168 -9.27 -1.40 7.59
C THR A 168 -8.44 -2.64 7.34
N TRP A 169 -8.87 -3.76 7.89
CA TRP A 169 -8.25 -5.06 7.66
C TRP A 169 -9.06 -5.81 6.60
N ALA A 170 -8.39 -6.35 5.59
CA ALA A 170 -9.02 -7.14 4.55
C ALA A 170 -8.87 -8.63 4.87
N VAL A 171 -10.01 -9.31 4.99
CA VAL A 171 -10.08 -10.77 4.86
C VAL A 171 -9.86 -11.08 3.38
N PRO A 172 -8.90 -11.96 3.03
CA PRO A 172 -8.53 -12.23 1.64
C PRO A 172 -9.56 -13.14 0.95
N ARG A 173 -10.81 -12.69 0.90
CA ARG A 173 -11.97 -13.40 0.36
C ARG A 173 -12.82 -12.44 -0.46
N CYS A 174 -13.34 -12.94 -1.57
CA CYS A 174 -14.28 -12.22 -2.43
C CYS A 174 -15.72 -12.48 -1.97
N GLY A 175 -16.63 -11.53 -2.22
CA GLY A 175 -18.02 -11.61 -1.78
C GLY A 175 -18.72 -12.89 -2.24
N PHE A 176 -18.49 -13.31 -3.49
CA PHE A 176 -19.07 -14.56 -4.02
C PHE A 176 -18.65 -15.80 -3.22
N GLN A 177 -17.48 -15.80 -2.58
CA GLN A 177 -16.98 -16.94 -1.81
C GLN A 177 -17.75 -17.15 -0.51
N TYR A 178 -18.41 -16.13 0.03
CA TYR A 178 -19.25 -16.25 1.23
C TYR A 178 -20.51 -17.10 0.97
N PHE A 179 -20.90 -17.26 -0.30
CA PHE A 179 -22.02 -18.10 -0.70
C PHE A 179 -21.60 -19.54 -1.03
N LEU A 180 -20.31 -19.87 -0.96
CA LEU A 180 -19.79 -21.21 -1.21
C LEU A 180 -19.72 -22.00 0.11
N PRO A 181 -20.49 -23.09 0.28
CA PRO A 181 -20.54 -23.81 1.56
C PRO A 181 -19.17 -24.32 2.04
N PHE A 182 -18.34 -24.81 1.13
CA PHE A 182 -17.01 -25.33 1.44
C PHE A 182 -15.99 -24.24 1.83
N ALA A 183 -16.23 -22.97 1.49
CA ALA A 183 -15.34 -21.88 1.83
C ALA A 183 -15.62 -21.30 3.24
N ARG A 184 -16.80 -21.58 3.80
CA ARG A 184 -17.31 -20.99 5.04
C ARG A 184 -16.39 -21.19 6.24
N GLU A 185 -15.93 -22.43 6.47
CA GLU A 185 -15.03 -22.72 7.59
C GLU A 185 -13.71 -21.95 7.47
N GLY A 186 -13.14 -21.90 6.26
CA GLY A 186 -11.93 -21.14 5.98
C GLY A 186 -12.11 -19.63 6.20
N ILE A 187 -13.26 -19.07 5.81
CA ILE A 187 -13.60 -17.65 6.03
C ILE A 187 -13.71 -17.37 7.53
N ASN A 188 -14.47 -18.18 8.26
CA ASN A 188 -14.68 -18.03 9.70
C ASN A 188 -13.36 -18.09 10.47
N LYS A 189 -12.45 -19.00 10.10
CA LYS A 189 -11.12 -19.08 10.67
C LYS A 189 -10.31 -17.79 10.49
N HIS A 190 -10.40 -17.14 9.32
CA HIS A 190 -9.71 -15.85 9.09
C HIS A 190 -10.31 -14.71 9.92
N ILE A 191 -11.64 -14.70 10.07
CA ILE A 191 -12.35 -13.71 10.89
C ILE A 191 -11.99 -13.88 12.36
N GLU A 192 -12.05 -15.10 12.88
CA GLU A 192 -11.69 -15.44 14.26
C GLU A 192 -10.24 -15.05 14.56
N GLN A 193 -9.30 -15.45 13.70
CA GLN A 193 -7.88 -15.08 13.84
C GLN A 193 -7.67 -13.56 13.81
N ALA A 194 -8.44 -12.82 13.02
CA ALA A 194 -8.37 -11.36 12.99
C ALA A 194 -8.89 -10.75 14.30
N ILE A 195 -9.99 -11.27 14.85
CA ILE A 195 -10.54 -10.81 16.14
C ILE A 195 -9.54 -11.08 17.26
N LEU A 196 -9.02 -12.31 17.37
CA LEU A 196 -8.03 -12.68 18.37
C LEU A 196 -6.74 -11.87 18.24
N ARG A 197 -6.32 -11.56 17.00
CA ARG A 197 -5.17 -10.66 16.76
C ARG A 197 -5.46 -9.24 17.23
N ALA A 198 -6.64 -8.71 16.98
CA ALA A 198 -7.02 -7.36 17.40
C ALA A 198 -7.08 -7.26 18.94
N ASP A 199 -7.67 -8.27 19.58
CA ASP A 199 -7.72 -8.37 21.05
C ASP A 199 -6.32 -8.41 21.67
N LYS A 200 -5.44 -9.31 21.17
CA LYS A 200 -4.04 -9.40 21.62
C LYS A 200 -3.26 -8.09 21.44
N LEU A 201 -3.57 -7.31 20.41
CA LEU A 201 -2.94 -6.00 20.18
C LEU A 201 -3.49 -4.91 21.10
N GLY A 202 -4.64 -5.12 21.77
CA GLY A 202 -5.31 -4.11 22.59
C GLY A 202 -6.16 -3.13 21.78
N VAL A 203 -6.73 -3.57 20.66
CA VAL A 203 -7.65 -2.75 19.84
C VAL A 203 -8.95 -2.53 20.60
N LYS A 204 -9.38 -1.26 20.75
CA LYS A 204 -10.55 -0.92 21.56
C LYS A 204 -11.88 -1.30 20.90
N VAL A 205 -11.97 -1.19 19.58
CA VAL A 205 -13.20 -1.43 18.84
C VAL A 205 -12.89 -2.17 17.55
N ILE A 206 -13.61 -3.27 17.32
CA ILE A 206 -13.62 -4.00 16.05
C ILE A 206 -15.03 -3.99 15.46
N SER A 207 -15.14 -3.76 14.17
CA SER A 207 -16.41 -3.81 13.43
C SER A 207 -16.27 -4.68 12.19
N LEU A 208 -17.28 -5.49 11.92
CA LEU A 208 -17.31 -6.45 10.81
C LEU A 208 -18.13 -5.89 9.65
N ALA A 209 -17.59 -5.97 8.43
CA ALA A 209 -18.31 -5.52 7.22
C ALA A 209 -19.31 -6.57 6.74
N ALA A 210 -20.60 -6.20 6.64
CA ALA A 210 -21.69 -6.93 5.99
C ALA A 210 -21.57 -8.48 6.07
N LEU A 211 -21.08 -9.15 5.01
CA LEU A 211 -20.99 -10.61 4.94
C LEU A 211 -20.12 -11.23 6.05
N ASN A 212 -19.13 -10.50 6.58
CA ASN A 212 -18.36 -10.95 7.75
C ASN A 212 -19.25 -11.12 8.99
N LYS A 213 -20.33 -10.33 9.14
CA LYS A 213 -21.30 -10.49 10.22
C LYS A 213 -22.19 -11.70 9.98
N VAL A 214 -22.74 -11.83 8.77
CA VAL A 214 -23.69 -12.91 8.41
C VAL A 214 -23.05 -14.28 8.59
N CYS A 215 -21.79 -14.43 8.20
CA CYS A 215 -21.06 -15.69 8.30
C CYS A 215 -20.77 -16.12 9.75
N THR A 216 -20.63 -15.16 10.68
CA THR A 216 -20.42 -15.42 12.12
C THR A 216 -21.70 -15.75 12.89
N TYR A 217 -22.86 -15.15 12.55
CA TYR A 217 -24.14 -15.48 13.23
C TYR A 217 -24.62 -16.90 12.95
N LEU A 218 -24.10 -17.50 11.89
CA LEU A 218 -24.38 -18.86 11.45
C LEU A 218 -23.57 -19.93 12.23
N ILE A 219 -22.85 -19.52 13.28
CA ILE A 219 -22.07 -20.39 14.19
C ILE A 219 -22.72 -20.50 15.58
N ALA A 220 -23.75 -19.69 15.87
CA ALA A 220 -24.52 -19.76 17.11
C ALA A 220 -25.75 -20.67 16.96
#